data_AF-A0A1S9PEL5-F1
#
_entry.id   AF-A0A1S9PEL5-F1
#
_cell.length_a   1.000
_cell.length_b   1.000
_cell.length_c   1.000
_cell.angle_alpha   90.00
_cell.angle_beta   90.00
_cell.angle_gamma   90.00
#
_symmetry.space_group_name_H-M   'P 1'
#
loop_
_entity.id
_entity.type
_entity.pdbx_description
1 polymer ?
#
loop_
_entity_poly.entity_id
_entity_poly.type
_entity_poly.pdbx_seq_one_letter_code
_entity_poly.pdbx_strand_id
1 'polypeptide(L)'
;MNKDLIKEYWKLYHESIIAIVVVVVTIGSYFWDSTYSILLLLYFSTYYFRYNAKVADVQRLKAKGLTQEDADNIQFVKRWEQSRNEGKLSYCLFDGAIVQGGILAVFLCLFAIATFGVQQLFAEPSGMFMVVGGGYLAGGIIAGAVHLLLWNRNEARFIRLTQFEHLIS
;
A
#
# COMPACT_ATOMS: atom_id res chain seq x y z
N MET A 1 2.24 32.84 0.97
CA MET A 1 2.39 31.88 -0.15
C MET A 1 1.09 31.89 -0.94
N ASN A 2 1.15 32.31 -2.20
CA ASN A 2 -0.04 32.63 -3.00
C ASN A 2 -0.82 31.33 -3.32
N LYS A 3 -2.07 31.22 -2.85
CA LYS A 3 -2.87 29.99 -2.92
C LYS A 3 -3.19 29.58 -4.36
N ASP A 4 -3.19 30.54 -5.27
CA ASP A 4 -3.46 30.30 -6.70
C ASP A 4 -2.25 29.69 -7.42
N LEU A 5 -1.04 30.08 -7.04
CA LEU A 5 0.21 29.47 -7.53
C LEU A 5 0.36 28.01 -7.08
N ILE A 6 -0.05 27.67 -5.86
CA ILE A 6 -0.05 26.27 -5.37
C ILE A 6 -1.08 25.43 -6.14
N LYS A 7 -2.23 26.02 -6.49
CA LYS A 7 -3.28 25.38 -7.28
C LYS A 7 -2.83 25.13 -8.73
N GLU A 8 -2.16 26.08 -9.36
CA GLU A 8 -1.54 25.91 -10.67
C GLU A 8 -0.42 24.87 -10.64
N TYR A 9 0.44 24.92 -9.61
CA TYR A 9 1.54 23.96 -9.45
C TYR A 9 1.01 22.53 -9.27
N TRP A 10 -0.06 22.33 -8.49
CA TRP A 10 -0.69 21.01 -8.30
C TRP A 10 -1.41 20.48 -9.54
N LYS A 11 -2.00 21.37 -10.35
CA LYS A 11 -2.67 21.00 -11.60
C LYS A 11 -1.65 20.56 -12.65
N LEU A 12 -0.54 21.31 -12.78
CA LEU A 12 0.59 20.95 -13.63
C LEU A 12 1.29 19.65 -13.18
N TYR A 13 1.46 19.42 -11.88
CA TYR A 13 2.09 18.19 -11.37
C TYR A 13 1.26 16.94 -11.66
N HIS A 14 -0.07 17.04 -11.61
CA HIS A 14 -0.97 15.92 -11.90
C HIS A 14 -1.00 15.56 -13.39
N GLU A 15 -0.97 16.55 -14.28
CA GLU A 15 -0.83 16.33 -15.73
C GLU A 15 0.57 15.78 -16.07
N SER A 16 1.60 16.24 -15.37
CA SER A 16 2.98 15.76 -15.52
C SER A 16 3.15 14.32 -15.07
N ILE A 17 2.52 13.90 -13.97
CA ILE A 17 2.54 12.50 -13.50
C ILE A 17 1.80 11.60 -14.50
N ILE A 18 0.65 12.02 -15.02
CA ILE A 18 -0.07 11.25 -16.06
C ILE A 18 0.80 11.14 -17.32
N ALA A 19 1.43 12.23 -17.76
CA ALA A 19 2.30 12.23 -18.93
C ALA A 19 3.52 11.32 -18.74
N ILE A 20 4.17 11.36 -17.57
CA ILE A 20 5.29 10.48 -17.22
C ILE A 20 4.83 9.02 -17.18
N VAL A 21 3.65 8.73 -16.62
CA VAL A 21 3.08 7.39 -16.59
C VAL A 21 2.77 6.88 -18.00
N VAL A 22 2.18 7.71 -18.87
CA VAL A 22 1.90 7.34 -20.26
C VAL A 22 3.20 7.06 -21.02
N VAL A 23 4.25 7.88 -20.81
CA VAL A 23 5.57 7.68 -21.43
C VAL A 23 6.24 6.41 -20.90
N VAL A 24 6.22 6.16 -19.60
CA VAL A 24 6.78 4.94 -18.97
C VAL A 24 6.01 3.70 -19.39
N VAL A 25 4.69 3.77 -19.54
CA VAL A 25 3.85 2.67 -20.07
C VAL A 25 4.14 2.42 -21.54
N THR A 26 4.32 3.46 -22.34
CA THR A 26 4.57 3.32 -23.78
C THR A 26 5.97 2.75 -24.04
N ILE A 27 6.99 3.26 -23.34
CA ILE A 27 8.35 2.71 -23.40
C ILE A 27 8.37 1.29 -22.80
N GLY A 28 7.70 1.09 -21.67
CA GLY A 28 7.58 -0.22 -21.02
C GLY A 28 6.90 -1.27 -21.91
N SER A 29 5.84 -0.91 -22.63
CA SER A 29 5.15 -1.79 -23.58
C SER A 29 5.99 -2.18 -24.81
N TYR A 30 7.03 -1.39 -25.12
CA TYR A 30 7.97 -1.68 -26.20
C TYR A 30 9.05 -2.67 -25.78
N PHE A 31 9.40 -2.71 -24.47
CA PHE A 31 10.46 -3.57 -23.93
C PHE A 31 9.94 -4.76 -23.10
N TRP A 32 8.71 -4.71 -22.60
CA TRP A 32 8.06 -5.74 -21.77
C TRP A 32 6.68 -6.12 -22.30
N ASP A 33 6.26 -7.35 -22.00
CA ASP A 33 4.96 -7.89 -22.40
C ASP A 33 3.80 -6.96 -22.01
N SER A 34 2.89 -6.74 -22.96
CA SER A 34 1.77 -5.78 -22.93
C SER A 34 0.88 -5.88 -21.69
N THR A 35 0.87 -7.04 -21.04
CA THR A 35 0.15 -7.32 -19.79
C THR A 35 0.53 -6.38 -18.64
N TYR A 36 1.81 -6.03 -18.48
CA TYR A 36 2.27 -5.16 -17.39
C TYR A 36 1.83 -3.71 -17.55
N SER A 37 1.67 -3.26 -18.79
CA SER A 37 1.21 -1.92 -19.15
C SER A 37 -0.25 -1.69 -18.76
N ILE A 38 -1.10 -2.71 -18.96
CA ILE A 38 -2.51 -2.68 -18.57
C ILE A 38 -2.67 -2.64 -17.04
N LEU A 39 -1.88 -3.43 -16.31
CA LEU A 39 -1.89 -3.42 -14.84
C LEU A 39 -1.45 -2.06 -14.26
N LEU A 40 -0.45 -1.43 -14.86
CA LEU A 40 0.01 -0.10 -14.45
C LEU A 40 -1.10 0.94 -14.69
N LEU A 41 -1.75 0.92 -15.85
CA LEU A 41 -2.88 1.82 -16.15
C LEU A 41 -4.04 1.64 -15.17
N LEU A 42 -4.40 0.40 -14.83
CA LEU A 42 -5.45 0.10 -13.83
C LEU A 42 -5.08 0.57 -12.42
N TYR A 43 -3.80 0.46 -12.05
CA TYR A 43 -3.29 0.97 -10.77
C TYR A 43 -3.40 2.50 -10.68
N PHE A 44 -3.02 3.21 -11.74
CA PHE A 44 -3.12 4.66 -11.77
C PHE A 44 -4.58 5.15 -11.90
N SER A 45 -5.45 4.45 -12.62
CA SER A 45 -6.87 4.82 -12.71
C SER A 45 -7.56 4.69 -11.35
N THR A 46 -7.26 3.64 -10.59
CA THR A 46 -7.79 3.48 -9.22
C THR A 46 -7.29 4.56 -8.27
N TYR A 47 -6.04 5.01 -8.41
CA TYR A 47 -5.50 6.15 -7.66
C TYR A 47 -6.25 7.45 -8.01
N TYR A 48 -6.49 7.70 -9.30
CA TYR A 48 -7.23 8.87 -9.79
C TYR A 48 -8.66 8.94 -9.24
N PHE A 49 -9.41 7.83 -9.29
CA PHE A 49 -10.79 7.79 -8.78
C PHE A 49 -10.86 8.01 -7.26
N ARG A 50 -9.87 7.53 -6.50
CA ARG A 50 -9.84 7.71 -5.04
C ARG A 50 -9.40 9.12 -4.62
N TYR A 51 -8.65 9.83 -5.47
CA TYR A 51 -8.20 11.19 -5.18
C TYR A 51 -9.37 12.17 -5.00
N ASN A 52 -10.35 12.14 -5.90
CA ASN A 52 -11.52 13.04 -5.83
C ASN A 52 -12.36 12.79 -4.56
N ALA A 53 -12.54 11.52 -4.17
CA ALA A 53 -13.20 11.17 -2.92
C ALA A 53 -12.42 11.68 -1.69
N LYS A 54 -11.09 11.55 -1.70
CA LYS A 54 -10.23 12.04 -0.62
C LYS A 54 -10.26 13.57 -0.50
N VAL A 55 -10.29 14.30 -1.62
CA VAL A 55 -10.40 15.76 -1.63
C VAL A 55 -11.75 16.21 -1.05
N ALA A 56 -12.85 15.55 -1.43
CA ALA A 56 -14.17 15.85 -0.91
C ALA A 56 -14.25 15.60 0.62
N ASP A 57 -13.68 14.50 1.10
CA ASP A 57 -13.61 14.21 2.54
C ASP A 57 -12.79 15.26 3.30
N VAL A 58 -11.61 15.64 2.79
CA VAL A 58 -10.79 16.69 3.40
C VAL A 58 -11.52 18.04 3.46
N GLN A 59 -12.26 18.40 2.40
CA GLN A 59 -13.06 19.62 2.40
C GLN A 59 -14.22 19.55 3.40
N ARG A 60 -14.90 18.40 3.50
CA ARG A 60 -15.96 18.16 4.48
C ARG A 60 -15.43 18.25 5.93
N LEU A 61 -14.22 17.77 6.17
CA LEU A 61 -13.57 17.83 7.49
C LEU A 61 -13.13 19.26 7.83
N LYS A 62 -12.56 20.00 6.87
CA LYS A 62 -12.24 21.42 7.03
C LYS A 62 -13.48 22.28 7.30
N ALA A 63 -14.61 21.97 6.67
CA ALA A 63 -15.88 22.66 6.92
C ALA A 63 -16.38 22.47 8.37
N LYS A 64 -15.91 21.43 9.07
CA LYS A 64 -16.20 21.17 10.50
C LYS A 64 -15.13 21.75 11.44
N GLY A 65 -14.15 22.50 10.94
CA GLY A 65 -13.06 23.06 11.73
C GLY A 65 -11.97 22.05 12.14
N LEU A 66 -12.03 20.80 11.64
CA LEU A 66 -11.03 19.78 11.93
C LEU A 66 -9.78 20.01 11.08
N THR A 67 -8.61 19.86 11.72
CA THR A 67 -7.36 19.81 10.97
C THR A 67 -7.25 18.49 10.21
N GLN A 68 -6.36 18.44 9.21
CA GLN A 68 -6.12 17.20 8.47
C GLN A 68 -5.49 16.12 9.36
N GLU A 69 -4.70 16.53 10.35
CA GLU A 69 -4.13 15.63 11.36
C GLU A 69 -5.23 15.01 12.24
N ASP A 70 -6.21 15.80 12.68
CA ASP A 70 -7.36 15.29 13.46
C ASP A 70 -8.15 14.25 12.66
N ALA A 71 -8.38 14.52 11.38
CA ALA A 71 -9.06 13.59 10.49
C ALA A 71 -8.31 12.26 10.34
N ASP A 72 -6.99 12.32 10.14
CA ASP A 72 -6.14 11.14 10.02
C ASP A 72 -6.09 10.37 11.35
N ASN A 73 -6.09 11.06 12.49
CA ASN A 73 -6.15 10.45 13.82
C ASN A 73 -7.50 9.76 14.08
N ILE A 74 -8.62 10.41 13.77
CA ILE A 74 -9.96 9.80 13.89
C ILE A 74 -10.07 8.57 12.99
N GLN A 75 -9.60 8.68 11.74
CA GLN A 75 -9.63 7.57 10.80
C GLN A 75 -8.73 6.41 11.25
N PHE A 76 -7.56 6.73 11.81
CA PHE A 76 -6.68 5.74 12.41
C PHE A 76 -7.36 5.02 13.58
N VAL A 77 -7.93 5.76 14.55
CA VAL A 77 -8.61 5.17 15.73
C VAL A 77 -9.71 4.21 15.29
N LYS A 78 -10.59 4.63 14.36
CA LYS A 78 -11.68 3.78 13.85
C LYS A 78 -11.18 2.50 13.18
N ARG A 79 -10.19 2.60 12.30
CA ARG A 79 -9.63 1.44 11.61
C ARG A 79 -8.90 0.51 12.57
N TRP A 80 -8.11 1.10 13.48
CA TRP A 80 -7.33 0.33 14.44
C TRP A 80 -8.22 -0.38 15.45
N GLU A 81 -9.31 0.23 15.90
CA GLU A 81 -10.29 -0.41 16.77
C GLU A 81 -10.91 -1.65 16.11
N GLN A 82 -11.26 -1.56 14.82
CA GLN A 82 -11.71 -2.72 14.06
C GLN A 82 -10.64 -3.82 14.02
N SER A 83 -9.40 -3.50 13.63
CA SER A 83 -8.30 -4.47 13.60
C SER A 83 -7.98 -5.07 14.99
N ARG A 84 -8.17 -4.29 16.07
CA ARG A 84 -8.00 -4.77 17.45
C ARG A 84 -9.06 -5.80 17.82
N ASN A 85 -10.31 -5.57 17.42
CA ASN A 85 -11.42 -6.48 17.66
C ASN A 85 -11.24 -7.82 16.92
N GLU A 86 -10.63 -7.79 15.73
CA GLU A 86 -10.26 -9.00 14.98
C GLU A 86 -9.08 -9.75 15.62
N GLY A 87 -8.25 -9.06 16.39
CA GLY A 87 -7.23 -9.63 17.26
C GLY A 87 -5.82 -9.68 16.66
N LYS A 88 -4.83 -9.64 17.55
CA LYS A 88 -3.39 -9.56 17.21
C LYS A 88 -2.92 -10.68 16.29
N LEU A 89 -3.37 -11.90 16.57
CA LEU A 89 -2.97 -13.08 15.81
C LEU A 89 -3.54 -13.03 14.39
N SER A 90 -4.79 -12.56 14.25
CA SER A 90 -5.41 -12.37 12.93
C SER A 90 -4.63 -11.36 12.09
N TYR A 91 -4.35 -10.19 12.68
CA TYR A 91 -3.57 -9.14 12.04
C TYR A 91 -2.16 -9.59 11.62
N CYS A 92 -1.46 -10.35 12.48
CA CYS A 92 -0.09 -10.78 12.16
C CYS A 92 -0.05 -11.93 11.15
N LEU A 93 -0.96 -12.90 11.24
CA LEU A 93 -0.95 -14.08 10.38
C LEU A 93 -1.69 -13.85 9.06
N PHE A 94 -2.93 -13.35 9.09
CA PHE A 94 -3.72 -13.19 7.87
C PHE A 94 -3.28 -11.95 7.09
N ASP A 95 -3.31 -10.76 7.69
CA ASP A 95 -2.94 -9.54 6.96
C ASP A 95 -1.43 -9.49 6.69
N GLY A 96 -0.62 -9.85 7.70
CA GLY A 96 0.83 -9.90 7.59
C GLY A 96 1.33 -11.09 6.79
N ALA A 97 1.34 -12.28 7.40
CA ALA A 97 2.05 -13.43 6.84
C ALA A 97 1.41 -13.98 5.54
N ILE A 98 0.08 -14.04 5.44
CA ILE A 98 -0.60 -14.62 4.28
C ILE A 98 -0.74 -13.59 3.17
N VAL A 99 -1.39 -12.44 3.43
CA VAL A 99 -1.67 -11.45 2.39
C VAL A 99 -0.40 -10.71 1.99
N GLN A 100 0.27 -10.02 2.91
CA GLN A 100 1.49 -9.28 2.55
C GLN A 100 2.68 -10.20 2.26
N GLY A 101 2.81 -11.31 2.97
CA GLY A 101 3.82 -12.33 2.65
C GLY A 101 3.62 -12.94 1.26
N GLY A 102 2.38 -13.19 0.85
CA GLY A 102 2.04 -13.63 -0.51
C GLY A 102 2.41 -12.59 -1.57
N ILE A 103 2.09 -11.32 -1.32
CA ILE A 103 2.50 -10.21 -2.22
C ILE A 103 4.03 -10.17 -2.35
N LEU A 104 4.75 -10.23 -1.23
CA LEU A 104 6.21 -10.24 -1.22
C LEU A 104 6.78 -11.46 -1.97
N ALA A 105 6.17 -12.63 -1.80
CA ALA A 105 6.55 -13.86 -2.48
C ALA A 105 6.40 -13.74 -4.01
N VAL A 106 5.33 -13.11 -4.49
CA VAL A 106 5.15 -12.84 -5.93
C VAL A 106 6.29 -11.97 -6.46
N PHE A 107 6.65 -10.90 -5.74
CA PHE A 107 7.78 -10.05 -6.14
C PHE A 107 9.12 -10.81 -6.14
N LEU A 108 9.37 -11.65 -5.13
CA LEU A 108 10.56 -12.49 -5.07
C LEU A 108 10.61 -13.50 -6.23
N CYS A 109 9.47 -14.09 -6.60
CA CYS A 109 9.38 -15.00 -7.74
C CYS A 109 9.64 -14.29 -9.07
N LEU A 110 9.06 -13.11 -9.27
CA LEU A 110 9.30 -12.29 -10.47
C LEU A 110 10.77 -11.86 -10.56
N PHE A 111 11.37 -11.47 -9.44
CA PHE A 111 12.79 -11.13 -9.38
C PHE A 111 13.69 -12.33 -9.71
N ALA A 112 13.38 -13.51 -9.19
CA ALA A 112 14.08 -14.74 -9.55
C ALA A 112 13.95 -15.03 -11.05
N ILE A 113 12.74 -14.95 -11.62
CA ILE A 113 12.51 -15.15 -13.05
C ILE A 113 13.31 -14.16 -13.90
N ALA A 114 13.35 -12.89 -13.50
CA ALA A 114 14.13 -11.87 -14.20
C ALA A 114 15.64 -12.13 -14.14
N THR A 115 16.13 -12.75 -13.06
CA THR A 115 17.58 -12.97 -12.83
C THR A 115 18.08 -14.26 -13.48
N PHE A 116 17.32 -15.35 -13.35
CA PHE A 116 17.75 -16.69 -13.78
C PHE A 116 17.07 -17.16 -15.07
N GLY A 117 16.00 -16.48 -15.49
CA GLY A 117 15.20 -16.87 -16.65
C GLY A 117 14.23 -18.02 -16.35
N VAL A 118 13.09 -18.02 -17.05
CA VAL A 118 12.02 -19.04 -16.87
C VAL A 118 12.54 -20.45 -17.14
N GLN A 119 13.37 -20.63 -18.16
CA GLN A 119 13.82 -21.96 -18.57
C GLN A 119 14.67 -22.67 -17.51
N GLN A 120 15.52 -21.94 -16.77
CA GLN A 120 16.34 -22.55 -15.72
C GLN A 120 15.53 -22.83 -14.44
N LEU A 121 14.61 -21.94 -14.08
CA LEU A 121 13.82 -22.07 -12.86
C LEU A 121 12.76 -23.19 -12.92
N PHE A 122 12.24 -23.46 -14.11
CA PHE A 122 11.22 -24.49 -14.34
C PHE A 122 11.80 -25.77 -14.97
N ALA A 123 13.13 -25.88 -15.08
CA ALA A 123 13.79 -27.09 -15.59
C ALA A 123 13.58 -28.29 -14.65
N GLU A 124 13.52 -28.05 -13.35
CA GLU A 124 13.26 -29.07 -12.34
C GLU A 124 12.13 -28.63 -11.40
N PRO A 125 11.17 -29.52 -11.08
CA PRO A 125 10.11 -29.22 -10.12
C PRO A 125 10.64 -28.77 -8.74
N SER A 126 11.79 -29.30 -8.31
CA SER A 126 12.47 -28.93 -7.07
C SER A 126 12.81 -27.43 -7.00
N GLY A 127 13.35 -26.87 -8.08
CA GLY A 127 13.68 -25.44 -8.20
C GLY A 127 12.44 -24.56 -8.13
N MET A 128 11.36 -24.97 -8.80
CA MET A 128 10.07 -24.27 -8.75
C MET A 128 9.50 -24.25 -7.32
N PHE A 129 9.51 -25.38 -6.62
CA PHE A 129 9.03 -25.45 -5.22
C PHE A 129 9.91 -24.63 -4.28
N MET A 130 11.22 -24.62 -4.48
CA MET A 130 12.13 -23.84 -3.63
C MET A 130 11.89 -22.34 -3.80
N VAL A 131 11.65 -21.87 -5.02
CA VAL A 131 11.44 -20.44 -5.30
C VAL A 131 10.06 -19.99 -4.86
N VAL A 132 9.01 -20.71 -5.24
CA VAL A 132 7.62 -20.34 -4.90
C VAL A 132 7.33 -20.62 -3.43
N GLY A 133 7.60 -21.84 -2.97
CA GLY A 133 7.34 -22.25 -1.59
C GLY A 133 8.28 -21.57 -0.59
N GLY A 134 9.57 -21.50 -0.92
CA GLY A 134 10.55 -20.79 -0.08
C GLY A 134 10.30 -19.28 -0.06
N GLY A 135 9.96 -18.67 -1.20
CA GLY A 135 9.56 -17.26 -1.27
C GLY A 135 8.31 -16.95 -0.45
N TYR A 136 7.31 -17.83 -0.49
CA TYR A 136 6.09 -17.68 0.32
C TYR A 136 6.36 -17.82 1.82
N LEU A 137 7.12 -18.83 2.24
CA LEU A 137 7.47 -19.01 3.64
C LEU A 137 8.34 -17.88 4.17
N ALA A 138 9.41 -17.52 3.45
CA ALA A 138 10.28 -16.42 3.83
C ALA A 138 9.52 -15.09 3.87
N GLY A 139 8.72 -14.81 2.84
CA GLY A 139 7.90 -13.61 2.75
C GLY A 139 6.88 -13.52 3.89
N GLY A 140 6.22 -14.63 4.22
CA GLY A 140 5.29 -14.72 5.33
C GLY A 140 5.94 -14.49 6.69
N ILE A 141 7.11 -15.06 6.95
CA ILE A 141 7.86 -14.84 8.20
C ILE A 141 8.26 -13.37 8.33
N ILE A 142 8.83 -12.78 7.27
CA ILE A 142 9.25 -11.37 7.27
C ILE A 142 8.05 -10.45 7.47
N ALA A 143 6.98 -10.62 6.69
CA ALA A 143 5.80 -9.77 6.76
C ALA A 143 5.08 -9.91 8.11
N GLY A 144 4.97 -11.14 8.64
CA GLY A 144 4.41 -11.40 9.97
C GLY A 144 5.21 -10.73 11.09
N ALA A 145 6.54 -10.81 11.06
CA ALA A 145 7.41 -10.12 12.02
C ALA A 145 7.25 -8.59 11.95
N VAL A 146 7.14 -8.02 10.75
CA VAL A 146 6.86 -6.59 10.57
C VAL A 146 5.49 -6.22 11.15
N HIS A 147 4.45 -7.03 10.93
CA HIS A 147 3.11 -6.77 11.50
C HIS A 147 3.11 -6.85 13.01
N LEU A 148 3.91 -7.74 13.60
CA LEU A 148 4.08 -7.82 15.04
C LEU A 148 4.66 -6.52 15.62
N LEU A 149 5.67 -5.94 14.95
CA LEU A 149 6.24 -4.66 15.35
C LEU A 149 5.26 -3.50 15.14
N LEU A 150 4.56 -3.49 14.00
CA LEU A 150 3.54 -2.47 13.70
C LEU A 150 2.38 -2.53 14.69
N TRP A 151 1.97 -3.72 15.13
CA TRP A 151 0.94 -3.87 16.14
C TRP A 151 1.28 -3.10 17.41
N ASN A 152 2.49 -3.31 17.95
CA ASN A 152 2.91 -2.65 19.18
C ASN A 152 2.98 -1.11 19.00
N ARG A 153 3.44 -0.64 17.83
CA ARG A 153 3.51 0.81 17.53
C ARG A 153 2.12 1.43 17.38
N ASN A 154 1.21 0.76 16.69
CA ASN A 154 -0.15 1.21 16.49
C ASN A 154 -0.94 1.19 17.80
N GLU A 155 -0.75 0.17 18.63
CA GLU A 155 -1.38 0.11 19.96
C GLU A 155 -0.91 1.27 20.86
N ALA A 156 0.39 1.56 20.88
CA ALA A 156 0.93 2.71 21.61
C ALA A 156 0.41 4.05 21.05
N ARG A 157 0.19 4.15 19.73
CA ARG A 157 -0.45 5.34 19.13
C ARG A 157 -1.92 5.44 19.52
N PHE A 158 -2.66 4.34 19.50
CA PHE A 158 -4.08 4.29 19.85
C PHE A 158 -4.29 4.72 21.30
N ILE A 159 -3.57 4.14 22.25
CA ILE A 159 -3.65 4.49 23.67
C ILE A 159 -3.39 5.99 23.86
N ARG A 160 -2.35 6.54 23.20
CA ARG A 160 -2.06 7.98 23.29
C ARG A 160 -3.20 8.85 22.76
N LEU A 161 -3.86 8.46 21.67
CA LEU A 161 -4.93 9.26 21.07
C LEU A 161 -6.24 9.17 21.86
N THR A 162 -6.55 8.01 22.45
CA THR A 162 -7.81 7.79 23.20
C THR A 162 -7.72 8.18 24.67
N GLN A 163 -6.52 8.22 25.27
CA GLN A 163 -6.33 8.71 26.64
C GLN A 163 -6.70 10.19 26.81
N PHE A 164 -6.56 11.03 25.78
CA PHE A 164 -6.99 12.43 25.83
C PHE A 164 -8.51 12.60 25.76
N GLU A 165 -9.22 11.65 25.13
CA GLU A 165 -10.68 11.71 24.95
C GLU A 165 -11.42 11.54 26.30
N HIS A 166 -10.87 10.74 27.21
CA HIS A 166 -11.39 10.55 28.57
C HIS A 166 -11.16 11.72 29.53
N LEU A 167 -10.32 12.71 29.16
CA LEU A 167 -10.05 13.89 30.00
C LEU A 167 -10.95 15.09 29.64
N ILE A 168 -11.76 14.97 28.59
CA ILE A 168 -12.64 16.03 28.09
C ILE A 168 -14.14 15.68 28.31
N SER A 169 -14.46 14.45 28.71
CA SER A 169 -15.80 14.02 29.17
C SER A 169 -16.00 14.28 30.66
#